data_AF-A0A8B7RA76-F1
#
_entry.id   AF-A0A8B7RA76-F1
#
_cell.length_a   1.000
_cell.length_b   1.000
_cell.length_c   1.000
_cell.angle_alpha   90.00
_cell.angle_beta   90.00
_cell.angle_gamma   90.00
#
_symmetry.space_group_name_H-M   'P 1'
#
loop_
_entity.id
_entity.type
_entity.pdbx_description
1 polymer ?
#
loop_
_entity_poly.entity_id
_entity_poly.type
_entity_poly.pdbx_seq_one_letter_code
_entity_poly.pdbx_strand_id
1 'polypeptide(L)'
;MRRRVLPRPPEGTHASGFDSNLPLPARFNSTSCSTEEAAALERELLEDYRFGRQQLVELCGHASAVAVTKVFPLPALSRKQRTVLVVCGPEQNGAVGLVCARHLRVFEYEPTIFYPTRSLDPLHQDLTTQCEKMDIPFLSYLPTEVQLINDAYGLVVDAVLGPGVEPCEVGGPCTRALATLKLLSIPLAGTRRPAAATVRTGCGPTCWYRWRLPSSVPAASPGATTS
;
A
#
# COMPACT_ATOMS: atom_id res chain seq x y z
N MET A 1 -21.35 -6.68 -41.16
CA MET A 1 -22.36 -6.48 -40.10
C MET A 1 -23.22 -7.74 -39.97
N ARG A 2 -23.07 -8.52 -38.90
CA ARG A 2 -24.07 -9.52 -38.46
C ARG A 2 -24.24 -9.36 -36.96
N ARG A 3 -25.38 -8.80 -36.55
CA ARG A 3 -25.79 -8.70 -35.15
C ARG A 3 -26.14 -10.10 -34.66
N ARG A 4 -25.46 -10.61 -33.62
CA ARG A 4 -25.98 -11.73 -32.82
C ARG A 4 -27.06 -11.18 -31.90
N VAL A 5 -28.29 -11.64 -32.09
CA VAL A 5 -29.42 -11.40 -31.19
C VAL A 5 -29.27 -12.35 -30.01
N LEU A 6 -29.16 -11.82 -28.79
CA LEU A 6 -29.23 -12.61 -27.56
C LEU A 6 -30.71 -12.88 -27.21
N PRO A 7 -31.08 -14.09 -26.74
CA PRO A 7 -32.44 -14.38 -26.31
C PRO A 7 -32.78 -13.66 -24.99
N ARG A 8 -34.04 -13.24 -24.84
CA ARG A 8 -34.55 -12.61 -23.60
C ARG A 8 -34.58 -13.63 -22.45
N PRO A 9 -34.30 -13.22 -21.20
CA PRO A 9 -34.45 -14.10 -20.05
C PRO A 9 -35.94 -14.26 -19.68
N PRO A 10 -36.35 -15.38 -19.05
CA PRO A 10 -37.70 -15.54 -18.54
C PRO A 10 -37.91 -14.69 -17.28
N GLU A 11 -39.11 -14.12 -17.16
CA GLU A 11 -39.54 -13.36 -15.99
C GLU A 11 -39.80 -14.26 -14.78
N GLY A 12 -39.29 -13.81 -13.63
CA GLY A 12 -39.85 -14.10 -12.31
C GLY A 12 -39.52 -15.44 -11.67
N THR A 13 -38.51 -15.48 -10.81
CA THR A 13 -38.62 -16.17 -9.50
C THR A 13 -37.59 -15.62 -8.50
N HIS A 14 -38.00 -15.53 -7.25
CA HIS A 14 -37.34 -14.90 -6.11
C HIS A 14 -35.86 -15.32 -5.92
N ALA A 15 -34.96 -14.34 -5.78
CA ALA A 15 -33.56 -14.56 -5.44
C ALA A 15 -33.37 -14.74 -3.93
N SER A 16 -33.49 -15.97 -3.46
CA SER A 16 -32.90 -16.44 -2.20
C SER A 16 -31.86 -17.50 -2.53
N GLY A 17 -30.59 -17.24 -2.22
CA GLY A 17 -29.51 -18.23 -2.32
C GLY A 17 -28.32 -17.73 -3.12
N PHE A 18 -27.25 -17.33 -2.40
CA PHE A 18 -25.90 -17.27 -2.96
C PHE A 18 -25.47 -18.72 -3.18
N ASP A 19 -25.53 -19.19 -4.43
CA ASP A 19 -25.12 -20.54 -4.78
C ASP A 19 -23.59 -20.62 -4.78
N SER A 20 -23.03 -21.33 -3.78
CA SER A 20 -21.59 -21.40 -3.48
C SER A 20 -20.80 -22.30 -4.43
N ASN A 21 -21.34 -22.64 -5.60
CA ASN A 21 -20.79 -23.65 -6.51
C ASN A 21 -20.44 -23.15 -7.91
N LEU A 22 -20.30 -21.83 -8.13
CA LEU A 22 -19.59 -21.37 -9.33
C LEU A 22 -18.08 -21.66 -9.17
N PRO A 23 -17.44 -22.40 -10.09
CA PRO A 23 -16.00 -22.59 -10.05
C PRO A 23 -15.32 -21.22 -10.18
N LEU A 24 -14.64 -20.81 -9.11
CA LEU A 24 -13.76 -19.65 -9.10
C LEU A 24 -12.75 -19.81 -10.25
N PRO A 25 -12.49 -18.77 -11.06
CA PRO A 25 -11.46 -18.85 -12.08
C PRO A 25 -10.14 -19.27 -11.43
N ALA A 26 -9.45 -20.18 -12.11
CA ALA A 26 -8.28 -20.90 -11.65
C ALA A 26 -7.34 -20.01 -10.83
N ARG A 27 -6.93 -20.56 -9.68
CA ARG A 27 -5.88 -20.04 -8.80
C ARG A 27 -4.79 -19.35 -9.63
N PHE A 28 -4.70 -18.02 -9.56
CA PHE A 28 -3.51 -17.31 -9.99
C PHE A 28 -2.36 -17.83 -9.10
N ASN A 29 -1.53 -18.71 -9.66
CA ASN A 29 -0.30 -19.12 -9.01
C ASN A 29 0.51 -17.84 -8.74
N SER A 30 0.80 -17.57 -7.46
CA SER A 30 1.51 -16.38 -7.04
C SER A 30 2.99 -16.50 -7.40
N THR A 31 3.33 -16.26 -8.67
CA THR A 31 4.70 -16.07 -9.13
C THR A 31 5.17 -14.68 -8.73
N SER A 32 6.35 -14.60 -8.12
CA SER A 32 7.03 -13.33 -7.89
C SER A 32 7.36 -12.69 -9.23
N CYS A 33 6.84 -11.49 -9.49
CA CYS A 33 7.12 -10.70 -10.70
C CYS A 33 8.51 -10.06 -10.60
N SER A 34 9.28 -10.06 -11.69
CA SER A 34 10.54 -9.31 -11.77
C SER A 34 10.28 -7.79 -11.87
N THR A 35 11.29 -6.96 -11.65
CA THR A 35 11.17 -5.50 -11.82
C THR A 35 10.80 -5.12 -13.25
N GLU A 36 11.37 -5.84 -14.22
CA GLU A 36 11.16 -5.63 -15.65
C GLU A 36 9.77 -6.07 -16.09
N GLU A 37 9.30 -7.22 -15.58
CA GLU A 37 7.96 -7.73 -15.86
C GLU A 37 6.88 -6.79 -15.30
N ALA A 38 7.10 -6.26 -14.10
CA ALA A 38 6.15 -5.36 -13.47
C ALA A 38 6.08 -3.99 -14.17
N ALA A 39 7.22 -3.47 -14.63
CA ALA A 39 7.26 -2.26 -15.47
C ALA A 39 6.61 -2.49 -16.84
N ALA A 40 6.79 -3.68 -17.43
CA ALA A 40 6.13 -4.02 -18.69
C ALA A 40 4.61 -4.08 -18.55
N LEU A 41 4.11 -4.66 -17.46
CA LEU A 41 2.67 -4.72 -17.16
C LEU A 41 2.08 -3.33 -16.90
N GLU A 42 2.79 -2.47 -16.16
CA GLU A 42 2.34 -1.09 -15.96
C GLU A 42 2.23 -0.32 -17.29
N ARG A 43 3.22 -0.49 -18.17
CA ARG A 43 3.18 0.10 -19.51
C ARG A 43 1.99 -0.43 -20.33
N GLU A 44 1.72 -1.73 -20.30
CA GLU A 44 0.54 -2.33 -20.98
C GLU A 44 -0.77 -1.72 -20.46
N LEU A 45 -0.90 -1.55 -19.13
CA LEU A 45 -2.08 -0.95 -18.51
C LEU A 45 -2.30 0.51 -18.96
N LEU A 46 -1.22 1.28 -19.08
CA LEU A 46 -1.28 2.69 -19.48
C LEU A 46 -1.47 2.87 -20.99
N GLU A 47 -0.79 2.06 -21.81
CA GLU A 47 -0.73 2.22 -23.26
C GLU A 47 -1.82 1.43 -23.99
N ASP A 48 -2.02 0.16 -23.66
CA ASP A 48 -2.95 -0.72 -24.38
C ASP A 48 -4.35 -0.66 -23.77
N TYR A 49 -4.44 -0.76 -22.44
CA TYR A 49 -5.73 -0.70 -21.73
C TYR A 49 -6.19 0.73 -21.41
N ARG A 50 -5.31 1.72 -21.60
CA ARG A 50 -5.63 3.16 -21.43
C ARG A 50 -6.12 3.54 -20.03
N PHE A 51 -5.65 2.84 -19.00
CA PHE A 51 -5.88 3.28 -17.62
C PHE A 51 -5.17 4.61 -17.36
N GLY A 52 -5.80 5.49 -16.59
CA GLY A 52 -5.18 6.73 -16.15
C GLY A 52 -4.12 6.46 -15.07
N ARG A 53 -2.99 7.16 -15.11
CA ARG A 53 -1.94 7.04 -14.08
C ARG A 53 -2.48 7.30 -12.66
N GLN A 54 -3.36 8.30 -12.54
CA GLN A 54 -4.06 8.58 -11.28
C GLN A 54 -4.89 7.39 -10.79
N GLN A 55 -5.56 6.65 -11.68
CA GLN A 55 -6.36 5.48 -11.31
C GLN A 55 -5.48 4.35 -10.77
N LEU A 56 -4.35 4.09 -11.42
CA LEU A 56 -3.42 3.05 -10.96
C LEU A 56 -2.82 3.40 -9.60
N VAL A 57 -2.36 4.64 -9.42
CA VAL A 57 -1.83 5.14 -8.14
C VAL A 57 -2.90 5.08 -7.04
N GLU A 58 -4.14 5.46 -7.35
CA GLU A 58 -5.27 5.41 -6.44
C GLU A 58 -5.55 3.98 -5.95
N LEU A 59 -5.59 3.02 -6.88
CA LEU A 59 -5.81 1.61 -6.57
C LEU A 59 -4.66 1.03 -5.73
N CYS A 60 -3.41 1.33 -6.09
CA CYS A 60 -2.24 0.88 -5.34
C CYS A 60 -2.24 1.43 -3.92
N GLY A 61 -2.51 2.72 -3.73
CA GLY A 61 -2.50 3.34 -2.41
C GLY A 61 -3.66 2.86 -1.53
N HIS A 62 -4.85 2.68 -2.12
CA HIS A 62 -5.97 2.06 -1.43
C HIS A 62 -5.67 0.62 -1.00
N ALA A 63 -5.12 -0.21 -1.90
CA ALA A 63 -4.73 -1.58 -1.58
C ALA A 63 -3.70 -1.63 -0.42
N SER A 64 -2.79 -0.68 -0.39
CA SER A 64 -1.79 -0.52 0.69
C SER A 64 -2.45 -0.22 2.02
N ALA A 65 -3.38 0.75 2.05
CA ALA A 65 -4.11 1.09 3.26
C ALA A 65 -4.97 -0.08 3.75
N VAL A 66 -5.64 -0.80 2.85
CA VAL A 66 -6.40 -2.02 3.19
C VAL A 66 -5.49 -3.13 3.75
N ALA A 67 -4.25 -3.24 3.25
CA ALA A 67 -3.29 -4.18 3.80
C ALA A 67 -2.89 -3.78 5.24
N VAL A 68 -2.68 -2.49 5.52
CA VAL A 68 -2.45 -1.99 6.89
C VAL A 68 -3.62 -2.38 7.80
N THR A 69 -4.87 -2.17 7.38
CA THR A 69 -6.03 -2.44 8.24
C THR A 69 -6.21 -3.91 8.58
N LYS A 70 -5.79 -4.81 7.68
CA LYS A 70 -5.80 -6.26 7.93
C LYS A 70 -4.73 -6.70 8.90
N VAL A 71 -3.54 -6.11 8.83
CA VAL A 71 -2.40 -6.48 9.69
C VAL A 71 -2.51 -5.83 11.07
N PHE A 72 -3.05 -4.61 11.13
CA PHE A 72 -3.17 -3.81 12.34
C PHE A 72 -4.63 -3.40 12.57
N PRO A 73 -5.56 -4.34 12.85
CA PRO A 73 -6.98 -4.04 12.95
C PRO A 73 -7.30 -3.10 14.12
N LEU A 74 -8.06 -2.03 13.87
CA LEU A 74 -8.40 -0.98 14.85
C LEU A 74 -8.88 -1.48 16.23
N PRO A 75 -9.73 -2.53 16.34
CA PRO A 75 -10.21 -3.00 17.64
C PRO A 75 -9.08 -3.54 18.54
N ALA A 76 -7.99 -4.01 17.96
CA ALA A 76 -6.83 -4.51 18.67
C ALA A 76 -5.81 -3.41 19.01
N LEU A 77 -6.02 -2.18 18.53
CA LEU A 77 -5.08 -1.07 18.71
C LEU A 77 -5.59 -0.04 19.71
N SER A 78 -4.72 0.30 20.66
CA SER A 78 -4.85 1.52 21.46
C SER A 78 -4.75 2.76 20.56
N ARG A 79 -5.25 3.90 21.03
CA ARG A 79 -5.20 5.16 20.26
C ARG A 79 -3.79 5.53 19.82
N LYS A 80 -2.80 5.33 20.70
CA LYS A 80 -1.37 5.56 20.40
C LYS A 80 -0.86 4.66 19.27
N GLN A 81 -1.40 3.46 19.11
CA GLN A 81 -0.97 2.54 18.04
C GLN A 81 -1.65 2.83 16.70
N ARG A 82 -2.63 3.72 16.64
CA ARG A 82 -3.30 4.16 15.41
C ARG A 82 -2.55 5.27 14.69
N THR A 83 -1.50 5.83 15.31
CA THR A 83 -0.66 6.85 14.68
C THR A 83 0.27 6.20 13.66
N VAL A 84 0.24 6.69 12.42
CA VAL A 84 1.00 6.11 11.31
C VAL A 84 1.87 7.19 10.67
N LEU A 85 3.18 6.96 10.61
CA LEU A 85 4.08 7.83 9.84
C LEU A 85 4.16 7.32 8.41
N VAL A 86 3.84 8.15 7.43
CA VAL A 86 3.98 7.81 6.01
C VAL A 86 5.12 8.63 5.42
N VAL A 87 6.20 7.97 5.03
CA VAL A 87 7.38 8.64 4.46
C VAL A 87 7.34 8.53 2.93
N CYS A 88 7.15 9.66 2.26
CA CYS A 88 6.96 9.73 0.81
C CYS A 88 8.22 10.21 0.09
N GLY A 89 8.55 9.61 -1.05
CA GLY A 89 9.61 10.05 -1.95
C GLY A 89 9.09 10.88 -3.14
N PRO A 90 9.98 11.44 -3.96
CA PRO A 90 9.59 12.26 -5.12
C PRO A 90 8.94 11.44 -6.24
N GLU A 91 9.24 10.15 -6.31
CA GLU A 91 8.80 9.25 -7.38
C GLU A 91 7.33 8.79 -7.22
N GLN A 92 6.86 7.95 -8.14
CA GLN A 92 5.50 7.40 -8.12
C GLN A 92 5.15 6.69 -6.81
N ASN A 93 6.11 6.05 -6.14
CA ASN A 93 5.88 5.43 -4.83
C ASN A 93 5.46 6.46 -3.77
N GLY A 94 5.99 7.69 -3.82
CA GLY A 94 5.52 8.75 -2.94
C GLY A 94 4.07 9.12 -3.20
N ALA A 95 3.62 9.15 -4.46
CA ALA A 95 2.21 9.37 -4.80
C ALA A 95 1.32 8.26 -4.23
N VAL A 96 1.77 7.00 -4.32
CA VAL A 96 1.06 5.86 -3.70
C VAL A 96 1.02 6.02 -2.17
N GLY A 97 2.10 6.50 -1.55
CA GLY A 97 2.18 6.84 -0.13
C GLY A 97 1.16 7.92 0.29
N LEU A 98 1.03 9.00 -0.49
CA LEU A 98 0.04 10.05 -0.26
C LEU A 98 -1.40 9.50 -0.32
N VAL A 99 -1.72 8.71 -1.34
CA VAL A 99 -3.02 8.02 -1.43
C VAL A 99 -3.24 7.09 -0.23
N CYS A 100 -2.22 6.32 0.15
CA CYS A 100 -2.29 5.41 1.30
C CYS A 100 -2.61 6.19 2.59
N ALA A 101 -1.92 7.30 2.85
CA ALA A 101 -2.20 8.17 4.00
C ALA A 101 -3.64 8.67 3.99
N ARG A 102 -4.14 9.09 2.83
CA ARG A 102 -5.52 9.55 2.67
C ARG A 102 -6.54 8.46 3.01
N HIS A 103 -6.36 7.24 2.53
CA HIS A 103 -7.24 6.11 2.86
C HIS A 103 -7.13 5.69 4.32
N LEU A 104 -5.92 5.71 4.91
CA LEU A 104 -5.72 5.45 6.33
C LEU A 104 -6.50 6.42 7.21
N ARG A 105 -6.58 7.70 6.81
CA ARG A 105 -7.40 8.71 7.50
C ARG A 105 -8.89 8.36 7.45
N VAL A 106 -9.39 7.89 6.30
CA VAL A 106 -10.79 7.41 6.15
C VAL A 106 -11.03 6.17 7.01
N PHE A 107 -10.03 5.30 7.14
CA PHE A 107 -10.07 4.11 7.98
C PHE A 107 -9.80 4.41 9.47
N GLU A 108 -9.98 5.65 9.92
CA GLU A 108 -9.85 6.05 11.33
C GLU A 108 -8.45 5.86 11.96
N TYR A 109 -7.41 5.76 11.14
CA TYR A 109 -6.04 5.92 11.61
C TYR A 109 -5.70 7.41 11.73
N GLU A 110 -4.61 7.71 12.42
CA GLU A 110 -4.06 9.05 12.59
C GLU A 110 -2.74 9.15 11.80
N PRO A 111 -2.79 9.28 10.45
CA PRO A 111 -1.59 9.36 9.63
C PRO A 111 -0.91 10.73 9.75
N THR A 112 0.41 10.74 9.68
CA THR A 112 1.25 11.92 9.52
C THR A 112 2.19 11.68 8.35
N ILE A 113 2.36 12.66 7.47
CA ILE A 113 3.16 12.52 6.26
C ILE A 113 4.52 13.21 6.44
N PHE A 114 5.62 12.53 6.12
CA PHE A 114 6.91 13.18 5.91
C PHE A 114 7.24 13.11 4.42
N TYR A 115 7.29 14.27 3.75
CA TYR A 115 7.53 14.37 2.31
C TYR A 115 8.64 15.39 2.01
N PRO A 116 9.92 15.01 2.18
CA PRO A 116 11.04 15.96 2.17
C PRO A 116 11.38 16.50 0.78
N THR A 117 11.14 15.72 -0.27
CA THR A 117 11.43 16.11 -1.65
C THR A 117 10.14 16.05 -2.44
N ARG A 118 9.40 17.16 -2.49
CA ARG A 118 8.13 17.25 -3.22
C ARG A 118 8.37 17.20 -4.73
N SER A 119 7.60 16.38 -5.42
CA SER A 119 7.63 16.27 -6.88
C SER A 119 7.03 17.52 -7.53
N LEU A 120 7.53 17.87 -8.72
CA LEU A 120 6.94 18.91 -9.58
C LEU A 120 5.77 18.36 -10.41
N ASP A 121 5.54 17.05 -10.38
CA ASP A 121 4.45 16.42 -11.11
C ASP A 121 3.07 16.89 -10.56
N PRO A 122 2.16 17.37 -11.44
CA PRO A 122 0.83 17.82 -11.03
C PRO A 122 0.05 16.78 -10.22
N LEU A 123 0.18 15.48 -10.52
CA LEU A 123 -0.50 14.43 -9.77
C LEU A 123 -0.09 14.42 -8.30
N HIS A 124 1.20 14.58 -8.01
CA HIS A 124 1.70 14.62 -6.62
C HIS A 124 1.24 15.88 -5.90
N GLN A 125 1.14 17.01 -6.61
CA GLN A 125 0.61 18.25 -6.05
C GLN A 125 -0.87 18.10 -5.68
N ASP A 126 -1.67 17.56 -6.59
CA ASP A 126 -3.09 17.29 -6.35
C ASP A 126 -3.30 16.34 -5.16
N LEU A 127 -2.52 15.26 -5.08
CA LEU A 127 -2.58 14.31 -3.96
C LEU A 127 -2.13 14.93 -2.63
N THR A 128 -1.14 15.82 -2.66
CA THR A 128 -0.70 16.57 -1.48
C THR A 128 -1.82 17.47 -0.98
N THR A 129 -2.45 18.23 -1.87
CA THR A 129 -3.60 19.08 -1.53
C THR A 129 -4.77 18.26 -0.99
N GLN A 130 -5.06 17.08 -1.57
CA GLN A 130 -6.10 16.20 -1.04
C GLN A 130 -5.80 15.75 0.41
N CYS A 131 -4.54 15.41 0.72
CA CYS A 131 -4.15 15.06 2.08
C CYS A 131 -4.30 16.25 3.05
N GLU A 132 -3.86 17.43 2.64
CA GLU A 132 -3.99 18.67 3.41
C GLU A 132 -5.47 19.02 3.67
N LYS A 133 -6.35 18.84 2.68
CA LYS A 133 -7.81 19.06 2.81
C LYS A 133 -8.52 18.02 3.67
N MET A 134 -7.85 16.92 3.99
CA MET A 134 -8.33 15.90 4.93
C MET A 134 -7.71 16.03 6.32
N ASP A 135 -7.09 17.20 6.60
CA ASP A 135 -6.43 17.54 7.86
C ASP A 135 -5.33 16.55 8.24
N ILE A 136 -4.62 16.01 7.26
CA ILE A 136 -3.48 15.13 7.48
C ILE A 136 -2.22 15.99 7.67
N PRO A 137 -1.55 15.93 8.84
CA PRO A 137 -0.39 16.75 9.12
C PRO A 137 0.83 16.34 8.28
N PHE A 138 1.60 17.34 7.84
CA PHE A 138 2.90 17.16 7.18
C PHE A 138 4.03 17.59 8.10
N LEU A 139 5.00 16.70 8.32
CA LEU A 139 6.23 17.02 9.03
C LEU A 139 7.19 17.79 8.12
N SER A 140 7.74 18.88 8.64
CA SER A 140 8.80 19.64 7.98
C SER A 140 10.17 18.96 8.07
N TYR A 141 10.40 18.19 9.14
CA TYR A 141 11.61 17.40 9.34
C TYR A 141 11.29 16.07 10.02
N LEU A 142 12.11 15.07 9.75
CA LEU A 142 12.08 13.80 10.47
C LEU A 142 13.07 13.88 11.64
N PRO A 143 12.67 13.58 12.89
CA PRO A 143 13.58 13.52 14.02
C PRO A 143 14.74 12.55 13.76
N THR A 144 15.94 12.91 14.22
CA THR A 144 17.11 12.02 14.10
C THR A 144 17.09 10.97 15.21
N GLU A 145 16.47 11.32 16.33
CA GLU A 145 16.28 10.46 17.48
C GLU A 145 15.17 9.42 17.20
N VAL A 146 15.60 8.21 16.88
CA VAL A 146 14.75 7.03 16.62
C VAL A 146 13.70 6.82 17.71
N GLN A 147 14.04 7.07 18.99
CA GLN A 147 13.11 6.90 20.10
C GLN A 147 11.90 7.83 20.03
N LEU A 148 12.07 9.06 19.55
CA LEU A 148 10.94 9.98 19.38
C LEU A 148 9.94 9.45 18.35
N ILE A 149 10.44 8.79 17.29
CA ILE A 149 9.59 8.18 16.26
C ILE A 149 8.89 6.93 16.83
N ASN A 150 9.61 6.07 17.56
CA ASN A 150 9.04 4.89 18.21
C ASN A 150 7.96 5.25 19.25
N ASP A 151 8.15 6.36 19.95
CA ASP A 151 7.21 6.83 20.97
C ASP A 151 6.01 7.56 20.37
N ALA A 152 6.16 8.21 19.21
CA ALA A 152 5.08 8.95 18.57
C ALA A 152 4.21 8.09 17.63
N TYR A 153 4.80 7.08 16.97
CA TYR A 153 4.16 6.33 15.90
C TYR A 153 4.05 4.83 16.20
N GLY A 154 2.87 4.26 15.97
CA GLY A 154 2.64 2.82 16.08
C GLY A 154 3.08 2.03 14.84
N LEU A 155 3.17 2.68 13.68
CA LEU A 155 3.49 2.08 12.40
C LEU A 155 4.19 3.10 11.49
N VAL A 156 5.12 2.64 10.66
CA VAL A 156 5.69 3.44 9.57
C VAL A 156 5.44 2.80 8.22
N VAL A 157 4.95 3.60 7.26
CA VAL A 157 4.84 3.25 5.84
C VAL A 157 6.00 3.90 5.09
N ASP A 158 6.86 3.07 4.50
CA ASP A 158 7.97 3.48 3.64
C ASP A 158 7.50 3.50 2.17
N ALA A 159 7.36 4.71 1.65
CA ALA A 159 7.01 5.03 0.28
C ALA A 159 8.08 5.93 -0.36
N VAL A 160 9.35 5.77 0.05
CA VAL A 160 10.46 6.64 -0.37
C VAL A 160 11.01 6.27 -1.75
N LEU A 161 11.28 4.99 -2.01
CA LEU A 161 11.95 4.55 -3.25
C LEU A 161 11.03 3.70 -4.12
N GLY A 162 11.01 4.07 -5.42
CA GLY A 162 10.43 3.31 -6.53
C GLY A 162 11.13 1.97 -6.79
N PRO A 163 10.48 1.03 -7.51
CA PRO A 163 11.19 -0.13 -8.05
C PRO A 163 12.31 0.30 -8.99
N GLY A 164 13.56 -0.10 -8.70
CA GLY A 164 14.71 0.15 -9.56
C GLY A 164 15.51 1.43 -9.28
N VAL A 165 15.13 2.24 -8.30
CA VAL A 165 15.86 3.46 -7.93
C VAL A 165 16.87 3.17 -6.82
N GLU A 166 18.14 3.48 -7.07
CA GLU A 166 19.18 3.29 -6.06
C GLU A 166 19.18 4.44 -5.04
N PRO A 167 19.40 4.18 -3.73
CA PRO A 167 19.43 5.23 -2.70
C PRO A 167 20.46 6.34 -2.97
N CYS A 168 21.48 6.06 -3.78
CA CYS A 168 22.50 7.01 -4.23
C CYS A 168 21.95 8.03 -5.25
N GLU A 169 20.92 7.68 -6.02
CA GLU A 169 20.35 8.54 -7.06
C GLU A 169 19.38 9.58 -6.48
N VAL A 170 18.71 9.25 -5.38
CA VAL A 170 17.73 10.16 -4.74
C VAL A 170 18.39 11.25 -3.91
N GLY A 171 19.58 10.97 -3.35
CA GLY A 171 20.41 11.93 -2.61
C GLY A 171 19.72 12.63 -1.43
N GLY A 172 20.51 13.34 -0.62
CA GLY A 172 19.99 14.35 0.32
C GLY A 172 19.04 13.84 1.42
N PRO A 173 17.88 14.51 1.66
CA PRO A 173 16.97 14.20 2.77
C PRO A 173 16.39 12.79 2.77
N CYS A 174 16.14 12.20 1.59
CA CYS A 174 15.54 10.87 1.47
C CYS A 174 16.50 9.77 1.94
N THR A 175 17.79 9.89 1.65
CA THR A 175 18.82 8.94 2.13
C THR A 175 18.92 8.98 3.67
N ARG A 176 18.83 10.17 4.27
CA ARG A 176 18.80 10.32 5.74
C ARG A 176 17.54 9.69 6.34
N ALA A 177 16.39 9.90 5.72
CA ALA A 177 15.13 9.29 6.16
C ALA A 177 15.24 7.76 6.16
N LEU A 178 15.72 7.16 5.07
CA LEU A 178 15.93 5.71 4.96
C LEU A 178 16.92 5.17 6.00
N ALA A 179 17.97 5.93 6.33
CA ALA A 179 18.91 5.55 7.38
C ALA A 179 18.23 5.49 8.75
N THR A 180 17.42 6.50 9.09
CA THR A 180 16.63 6.51 10.33
C THR A 180 15.61 5.37 10.37
N LEU A 181 14.88 5.14 9.26
CA LEU A 181 13.87 4.08 9.14
C LEU A 181 14.44 2.67 9.41
N LYS A 182 15.69 2.41 9.05
CA LYS A 182 16.37 1.14 9.30
C LYS A 182 16.64 0.86 10.78
N LEU A 183 16.66 1.89 11.62
CA LEU A 183 16.97 1.81 13.05
C LEU A 183 15.72 1.70 13.93
N LEU A 184 14.53 1.83 13.35
CA LEU A 184 13.26 1.79 14.08
C LEU A 184 12.96 0.37 14.58
N SER A 185 12.36 0.29 15.78
CA SER A 185 11.89 -0.97 16.38
C SER A 185 10.40 -1.22 16.12
N ILE A 186 9.67 -0.19 15.67
CA ILE A 186 8.26 -0.27 15.29
C ILE A 186 8.07 -0.95 13.92
N PRO A 187 6.88 -1.52 13.65
CA PRO A 187 6.61 -2.18 12.38
C PRO A 187 6.79 -1.23 11.19
N LEU A 188 7.43 -1.74 10.13
CA LEU A 188 7.68 -0.99 8.92
C LEU A 188 7.05 -1.67 7.71
N ALA A 189 6.27 -0.90 6.97
CA ALA A 189 5.49 -1.28 5.80
C ALA A 189 6.08 -0.61 4.57
N GLY A 190 6.97 -1.28 3.84
CA GLY A 190 7.68 -0.65 2.73
C GLY A 190 7.35 -1.24 1.38
N THR A 191 7.37 -0.43 0.33
CA THR A 191 7.50 -0.96 -1.04
C THR A 191 8.91 -1.52 -1.22
N ARG A 192 9.10 -2.85 -1.34
CA ARG A 192 10.44 -3.44 -1.45
C ARG A 192 10.67 -4.14 -2.78
N ARG A 193 11.82 -3.86 -3.40
CA ARG A 193 12.49 -4.73 -4.38
C ARG A 193 12.77 -6.12 -3.77
N PRO A 194 12.41 -7.25 -4.42
CA PRO A 194 12.87 -8.55 -3.99
C PRO A 194 14.38 -8.65 -4.27
N ALA A 195 15.19 -8.53 -3.22
CA ALA A 195 16.52 -9.12 -3.24
C ALA A 195 16.37 -10.53 -2.68
N ALA A 196 16.89 -11.51 -3.43
CA ALA A 196 16.78 -12.94 -3.17
C ALA A 196 16.83 -13.31 -1.68
N ALA A 197 15.93 -14.23 -1.31
CA ALA A 197 15.84 -15.04 -0.09
C ALA A 197 14.56 -14.86 0.77
N THR A 198 13.92 -16.02 0.90
CA THR A 198 12.89 -16.47 1.84
C THR A 198 11.45 -16.11 1.52
N VAL A 199 10.88 -17.03 0.73
CA VAL A 199 9.46 -17.37 0.64
C VAL A 199 8.91 -17.56 2.06
N ARG A 200 8.01 -16.67 2.48
CA ARG A 200 6.95 -17.00 3.42
C ARG A 200 5.65 -16.62 2.73
N THR A 201 4.80 -17.63 2.59
CA THR A 201 3.59 -17.67 1.77
C THR A 201 2.63 -16.51 2.03
N GLY A 202 2.10 -15.94 0.93
CA GLY A 202 0.93 -15.06 0.95
C GLY A 202 1.19 -13.60 0.53
N CYS A 203 1.36 -13.34 -0.77
CA CYS A 203 1.02 -12.04 -1.34
C CYS A 203 0.48 -12.22 -2.77
N GLY A 204 -0.73 -11.71 -3.01
CA GLY A 204 -1.39 -11.75 -4.32
C GLY A 204 -0.79 -10.74 -5.32
N PRO A 205 -1.32 -10.69 -6.56
CA PRO A 205 -0.64 -10.14 -7.74
C PRO A 205 -0.50 -8.62 -7.81
N THR A 206 -0.71 -7.88 -6.72
CA THR A 206 -0.67 -6.40 -6.71
C THR A 206 0.09 -5.79 -5.52
N CYS A 207 0.73 -6.61 -4.68
CA CYS A 207 1.44 -6.09 -3.51
C CYS A 207 2.91 -5.77 -3.83
N TRP A 208 3.19 -4.49 -4.10
CA TRP A 208 4.54 -3.93 -4.10
C TRP A 208 5.15 -3.83 -2.68
N TYR A 209 4.40 -4.18 -1.63
CA TYR A 209 4.77 -3.97 -0.23
C TYR A 209 5.28 -5.23 0.47
N ARG A 210 6.44 -5.12 1.13
CA ARG A 210 6.97 -6.12 2.07
C ARG A 210 6.96 -5.54 3.49
N TRP A 211 6.29 -6.25 4.38
CA TRP A 211 6.19 -5.91 5.79
C TRP A 211 7.38 -6.45 6.59
N ARG A 212 7.97 -5.62 7.44
CA ARG A 212 8.86 -6.05 8.52
C ARG A 212 8.09 -5.89 9.83
N LEU A 213 7.58 -7.00 10.35
CA LEU A 213 6.96 -7.03 11.68
C LEU A 213 8.06 -7.18 12.75
N PRO A 214 7.93 -6.54 13.91
CA PRO A 214 8.77 -6.85 15.07
C PRO A 214 8.53 -8.31 15.48
N SER A 215 9.56 -8.95 16.05
CA SER A 215 9.58 -10.36 16.44
C SER A 215 8.49 -10.78 17.44
N SER A 216 7.75 -9.82 18.00
CA SER A 216 6.74 -10.01 19.05
C SER A 216 5.29 -9.90 18.59
N VAL A 217 4.99 -9.75 17.28
CA VAL A 217 3.59 -9.79 16.82
C VAL A 217 3.12 -11.24 16.83
N PRO A 218 2.14 -11.61 17.67
CA PRO A 218 1.61 -12.97 17.65
C PRO A 218 0.98 -13.22 16.28
N ALA A 219 1.45 -14.27 15.60
CA ALA A 219 0.77 -14.78 14.43
C ALA A 219 -0.67 -15.10 14.83
N ALA A 220 -1.65 -14.49 14.14
CA ALA A 220 -3.03 -14.92 14.26
C ALA A 220 -3.08 -16.40 13.87
N SER A 221 -3.22 -17.28 14.86
CA SER A 221 -3.42 -18.69 14.65
C SER A 221 -4.78 -18.90 13.99
N PRO A 222 -4.87 -19.75 12.94
CA PRO A 222 -6.17 -20.17 12.43
C PRO A 222 -6.90 -20.95 13.54
N GLY A 223 -8.17 -20.61 13.74
CA GLY A 223 -8.98 -21.02 14.88
C GLY A 223 -8.95 -22.52 15.19
N ALA A 224 -8.75 -22.83 16.48
CA ALA A 224 -9.16 -24.09 17.05
C ALA A 224 -10.65 -23.96 17.40
N THR A 225 -11.49 -24.59 16.58
CA THR A 225 -12.91 -24.81 16.85
C THR A 225 -13.01 -25.70 18.08
N THR A 226 -13.64 -25.20 19.14
CA THR A 226 -14.09 -26.02 20.27
C THR A 226 -15.30 -26.85 19.85
N SER A 227 -15.19 -28.16 19.99
CA SER A 227 -16.27 -29.10 20.29
C SER A 227 -15.66 -30.28 21.03
#